data_AF-A0A0F9EQ10-F1
#
_entry.id   AF-A0A0F9EQ10-F1
#
_cell.length_a   1.000
_cell.length_b   1.000
_cell.length_c   1.000
_cell.angle_alpha   90.00
_cell.angle_beta   90.00
_cell.angle_gamma   90.00
#
_symmetry.space_group_name_H-M   'P 1'
#
loop_
_entity.id
_entity.type
_entity.pdbx_description
1 polymer ?
#
loop_
_entity_poly.entity_id
_entity_poly.type
_entity_poly.pdbx_seq_one_letter_code
_entity_poly.pdbx_strand_id
1 'polypeptide(L)'
;ELLIVVAILGVLAAVVIPNVMRFIGAGEQEARDTELANIQAAVSAMMVDNNLALLPTPVGPLPGGASTNDMNAFPDTSALGVALKEYDRLGNQFIAPDLDGYLLYQHDVIADTSATPLVNYVAEQITASYYSVDEFGTVKQWRDNIQTPY
;
A
#
# COMPACT_ATOMS: atom_id res chain seq x y z
N GLU A 1 -33.29 -29.24 35.45
CA GLU A 1 -31.88 -28.85 35.36
C GLU A 1 -31.53 -28.11 34.07
N LEU A 2 -31.85 -28.66 32.88
CA LEU A 2 -31.55 -28.01 31.59
C LEU A 2 -32.12 -26.60 31.40
N LEU A 3 -33.30 -26.30 31.96
CA LEU A 3 -33.93 -24.98 31.85
C LEU A 3 -33.09 -23.85 32.46
N ILE A 4 -32.42 -24.12 33.58
CA ILE A 4 -31.54 -23.12 34.22
C ILE A 4 -30.31 -22.85 33.37
N VAL A 5 -29.74 -23.90 32.76
CA VAL A 5 -28.57 -23.79 31.88
C VAL A 5 -28.89 -22.91 30.67
N VAL A 6 -30.02 -23.16 30.02
CA VAL A 6 -30.45 -22.37 28.85
C VAL A 6 -30.76 -20.92 29.24
N ALA A 7 -31.39 -20.70 30.41
CA ALA A 7 -31.68 -19.37 30.90
C ALA A 7 -30.39 -18.55 31.16
N ILE A 8 -29.37 -19.15 31.77
CA ILE A 8 -28.09 -18.47 32.05
C ILE A 8 -27.34 -18.19 30.74
N LEU A 9 -27.28 -19.16 29.81
CA LEU A 9 -26.64 -18.96 28.51
C LEU A 9 -27.31 -17.83 27.70
N GLY A 10 -28.65 -17.72 27.77
CA GLY A 10 -29.40 -16.65 27.12
C GLY A 10 -29.03 -15.26 27.65
N VAL A 11 -28.95 -15.10 28.98
CA VAL A 11 -28.57 -13.82 29.61
C VAL A 11 -27.12 -13.47 29.31
N LEU A 12 -26.21 -14.43 29.39
CA LEU A 12 -24.80 -14.21 29.08
C LEU A 12 -24.60 -13.79 27.61
N ALA A 13 -25.25 -14.47 26.67
CA ALA A 13 -25.20 -14.11 25.26
C ALA A 13 -25.71 -12.68 25.02
N ALA A 14 -26.81 -12.29 25.67
CA ALA A 14 -27.39 -10.96 25.53
C ALA A 14 -26.45 -9.83 26.00
N VAL A 15 -25.60 -10.08 27.01
CA VAL A 15 -24.65 -9.08 27.53
C VAL A 15 -23.31 -9.11 26.79
N VAL A 16 -22.82 -10.30 26.43
CA VAL A 16 -21.47 -10.47 25.88
C VAL A 16 -21.42 -10.12 24.39
N ILE A 17 -22.43 -10.49 23.59
CA ILE A 17 -22.41 -10.30 22.13
C ILE A 17 -22.24 -8.83 21.72
N PRO A 18 -23.00 -7.85 22.26
CA PRO A 18 -22.84 -6.44 21.88
C PRO A 18 -21.45 -5.89 22.21
N ASN A 19 -20.86 -6.36 23.32
CA ASN A 19 -19.54 -5.92 23.74
C ASN A 19 -18.44 -6.46 22.82
N VAL A 20 -18.52 -7.73 22.39
CA VAL A 20 -17.56 -8.34 21.47
C VAL A 20 -17.67 -7.75 20.06
N MET A 21 -18.88 -7.46 19.58
CA MET A 21 -19.13 -6.86 18.26
C MET A 21 -18.39 -5.52 18.08
N ARG A 22 -18.32 -4.67 19.11
CA ARG A 22 -17.59 -3.39 19.05
C ARG A 22 -16.08 -3.59 18.88
N PHE A 23 -15.52 -4.66 19.46
CA PHE A 23 -14.08 -4.93 19.35
C PHE A 23 -13.67 -5.37 17.96
N ILE A 24 -14.56 -6.02 17.20
CA ILE A 24 -14.28 -6.45 15.82
C ILE A 24 -14.10 -5.22 14.91
N GLY A 25 -15.05 -4.28 14.93
CA GLY A 25 -14.95 -3.06 14.10
C GLY A 25 -13.76 -2.17 14.47
N ALA A 26 -13.41 -2.09 15.76
CA ALA A 26 -12.22 -1.38 16.20
C ALA A 26 -10.93 -2.06 15.71
N GLY A 27 -10.86 -3.41 15.77
CA GLY A 27 -9.70 -4.16 15.29
C GLY A 27 -9.46 -4.00 13.78
N GLU A 28 -10.53 -3.98 12.97
CA GLU A 28 -10.43 -3.73 11.53
C GLU A 28 -9.90 -2.32 11.23
N GLN A 29 -10.36 -1.30 11.97
CA GLN A 29 -9.89 0.07 11.78
C GLN A 29 -8.39 0.20 12.15
N GLU A 30 -7.99 -0.33 13.31
CA GLU A 30 -6.59 -0.29 13.75
C GLU A 30 -5.66 -1.06 12.80
N ALA A 31 -6.12 -2.19 12.25
CA ALA A 31 -5.38 -2.94 11.24
C ALA A 31 -5.17 -2.12 9.96
N ARG A 32 -6.22 -1.42 9.49
CA ARG A 32 -6.13 -0.53 8.33
C ARG A 32 -5.19 0.65 8.57
N ASP A 33 -5.26 1.29 9.73
CA ASP A 33 -4.41 2.43 10.06
C ASP A 33 -2.94 2.00 10.16
N THR A 34 -2.68 0.81 10.69
CA THR A 34 -1.34 0.20 10.70
C THR A 34 -0.84 -0.09 9.29
N GLU A 35 -1.68 -0.65 8.42
CA GLU A 35 -1.35 -0.91 7.01
C GLU A 35 -0.99 0.40 6.30
N LEU A 36 -1.82 1.45 6.44
CA LEU A 36 -1.55 2.77 5.88
C LEU A 36 -0.22 3.37 6.36
N ALA A 37 0.08 3.28 7.66
CA ALA A 37 1.35 3.76 8.21
C ALA A 37 2.56 3.02 7.61
N ASN A 38 2.44 1.70 7.42
CA ASN A 38 3.47 0.89 6.79
C ASN A 38 3.69 1.28 5.33
N ILE A 39 2.61 1.44 4.55
CA ILE A 39 2.70 1.86 3.14
C ILE A 39 3.29 3.28 3.03
N GLN A 40 2.87 4.21 3.89
CA GLN A 40 3.41 5.57 3.92
C GLN A 40 4.93 5.58 4.20
N ALA A 41 5.39 4.78 5.16
CA ALA A 41 6.81 4.66 5.46
C ALA A 41 7.59 4.02 4.29
N ALA A 42 7.02 3.02 3.63
CA ALA A 42 7.61 2.37 2.46
C ALA A 42 7.75 3.33 1.27
N VAL A 43 6.73 4.15 0.98
CA VAL A 43 6.81 5.20 -0.05
C VAL A 43 7.93 6.20 0.28
N SER A 44 8.00 6.68 1.52
CA SER A 44 9.06 7.61 1.92
C SER A 44 10.45 6.98 1.82
N ALA A 45 10.62 5.72 2.23
CA ALA A 45 11.88 5.00 2.10
C ALA A 45 12.29 4.85 0.63
N MET A 46 11.35 4.45 -0.24
CA MET A 46 11.58 4.32 -1.66
C MET A 46 11.93 5.66 -2.33
N MET A 47 11.32 6.77 -1.92
CA MET A 47 11.68 8.09 -2.46
C MET A 47 13.10 8.52 -2.02
N VAL A 48 13.49 8.22 -0.78
CA VAL A 48 14.86 8.51 -0.26
C VAL A 48 15.90 7.60 -0.91
N ASP A 49 15.65 6.29 -0.90
CA ASP A 49 15.78 5.37 -2.03
C ASP A 49 16.26 6.02 -3.33
N ASN A 50 15.33 6.46 -4.16
CA ASN A 50 15.66 6.86 -5.51
C ASN A 50 16.08 8.34 -5.63
N ASN A 51 16.38 8.99 -4.49
CA ASN A 51 16.69 10.42 -4.41
C ASN A 51 15.63 11.31 -5.09
N LEU A 52 14.36 10.92 -4.92
CA LEU A 52 13.20 11.57 -5.52
C LEU A 52 12.67 12.66 -4.60
N ALA A 53 12.60 13.88 -5.12
CA ALA A 53 11.87 14.97 -4.47
C ALA A 53 10.37 14.91 -4.77
N LEU A 54 10.00 14.37 -5.94
CA LEU A 54 8.64 14.23 -6.43
C LEU A 54 8.50 12.89 -7.15
N LEU A 55 7.33 12.27 -7.04
CA LEU A 55 6.93 11.12 -7.85
C LEU A 55 6.57 11.62 -9.27
N PRO A 56 7.22 11.14 -10.34
CA PRO A 56 6.93 11.64 -11.69
C PRO A 56 5.55 11.26 -12.23
N THR A 57 5.05 10.08 -11.89
CA THR A 57 3.73 9.54 -12.29
C THR A 57 3.03 8.86 -11.11
N PRO A 58 2.57 9.64 -10.10
CA PRO A 58 1.92 9.08 -8.93
C PRO A 58 0.60 8.40 -9.29
N VAL A 59 0.27 7.34 -8.56
CA VAL A 59 -0.97 6.57 -8.75
C VAL A 59 -2.16 7.25 -8.06
N GLY A 60 -3.17 7.60 -8.85
CA GLY A 60 -4.46 8.14 -8.37
C GLY A 60 -4.38 9.49 -7.60
N PRO A 61 -3.58 10.48 -8.02
CA PRO A 61 -3.37 11.72 -7.25
C PRO A 61 -4.63 12.60 -7.13
N LEU A 62 -5.58 12.43 -8.06
CA LEU A 62 -6.82 13.21 -8.12
C LEU A 62 -8.02 12.42 -7.57
N PRO A 63 -9.01 13.09 -6.97
CA PRO A 63 -10.27 12.47 -6.56
C PRO A 63 -10.98 11.77 -7.74
N GLY A 64 -11.34 10.50 -7.56
CA GLY A 64 -11.92 9.67 -8.61
C GLY A 64 -10.90 9.06 -9.58
N GLY A 65 -9.61 9.19 -9.27
CA GLY A 65 -8.54 8.45 -9.94
C GLY A 65 -8.56 6.96 -9.59
N ALA A 66 -7.74 6.16 -10.28
CA ALA A 66 -7.59 4.74 -9.96
C ALA A 66 -6.67 4.57 -8.75
N SER A 67 -7.18 4.00 -7.67
CA SER A 67 -6.38 3.47 -6.56
C SER A 67 -6.06 2.00 -6.81
N THR A 68 -4.97 1.51 -6.22
CA THR A 68 -4.52 0.11 -6.39
C THR A 68 -4.19 -0.52 -5.05
N ASN A 69 -4.38 -1.82 -4.95
CA ASN A 69 -3.91 -2.65 -3.84
C ASN A 69 -2.71 -3.52 -4.24
N ASP A 70 -2.20 -3.36 -5.48
CA ASP A 70 -1.01 -4.03 -5.97
C ASP A 70 0.22 -3.13 -5.79
N MET A 71 1.10 -3.52 -4.89
CA MET A 71 2.34 -2.82 -4.54
C MET A 71 3.44 -3.01 -5.59
N ASN A 72 3.23 -3.87 -6.59
CA ASN A 72 4.03 -3.94 -7.82
C ASN A 72 3.51 -2.96 -8.90
N ALA A 73 2.54 -2.12 -8.57
CA ALA A 73 2.03 -1.05 -9.43
C ALA A 73 1.87 0.28 -8.67
N PHE A 74 2.50 0.42 -7.51
CA PHE A 74 2.38 1.56 -6.60
C PHE A 74 3.75 1.87 -5.96
N PRO A 75 4.10 3.14 -5.66
CA PRO A 75 3.32 4.36 -5.83
C PRO A 75 3.35 4.99 -7.24
N ASP A 76 4.27 4.57 -8.10
CA ASP A 76 4.57 5.30 -9.33
C ASP A 76 4.87 4.37 -10.51
N THR A 77 4.23 4.63 -11.65
CA THR A 77 4.30 3.81 -12.87
C THR A 77 5.21 4.39 -13.96
N SER A 78 6.23 5.15 -13.58
CA SER A 78 7.12 5.86 -14.51
C SER A 78 7.77 4.91 -15.49
N ALA A 79 7.70 5.22 -16.79
CA ALA A 79 8.42 4.42 -17.78
C ALA A 79 9.95 4.57 -17.62
N LEU A 80 10.66 3.45 -17.77
CA LEU A 80 12.12 3.39 -17.81
C LEU A 80 12.66 4.15 -19.03
N GLY A 81 13.81 4.78 -18.87
CA GLY A 81 14.58 5.35 -19.97
C GLY A 81 13.96 6.57 -20.69
N VAL A 82 12.82 7.11 -20.20
CA VAL A 82 12.15 8.27 -20.80
C VAL A 82 11.82 9.32 -19.73
N ALA A 83 12.71 10.29 -19.46
CA ALA A 83 12.51 11.49 -18.62
C ALA A 83 12.00 11.33 -17.18
N LEU A 84 11.54 10.15 -16.79
CA LEU A 84 10.82 9.88 -15.54
C LEU A 84 11.65 8.96 -14.64
N LYS A 85 12.13 7.83 -15.17
CA LYS A 85 13.12 6.94 -14.54
C LYS A 85 14.33 6.76 -15.47
N GLU A 86 15.21 7.77 -15.47
CA GLU A 86 16.34 7.81 -16.41
C GLU A 86 17.61 7.23 -15.84
N TYR A 87 18.00 7.59 -14.62
CA TYR A 87 19.30 7.23 -14.05
C TYR A 87 19.17 6.68 -12.64
N ASP A 88 20.02 5.73 -12.30
CA ASP A 88 20.22 5.28 -10.93
C ASP A 88 21.03 6.31 -10.11
N ARG A 89 21.25 6.00 -8.82
CA ARG A 89 22.06 6.81 -7.90
C ARG A 89 23.53 7.00 -8.35
N LEU A 90 24.03 6.13 -9.21
CA LEU A 90 25.41 6.12 -9.70
C LEU A 90 25.55 6.81 -11.07
N GLY A 91 24.43 7.23 -11.67
CA GLY A 91 24.37 7.85 -12.99
C GLY A 91 24.31 6.86 -14.15
N ASN A 92 24.06 5.57 -13.89
CA ASN A 92 23.81 4.59 -14.95
C ASN A 92 22.38 4.73 -15.45
N GLN A 93 22.16 4.57 -16.75
CA GLN A 93 20.85 4.78 -17.36
C GLN A 93 19.99 3.53 -17.24
N PHE A 94 18.76 3.68 -16.71
CA PHE A 94 17.76 2.61 -16.76
C PHE A 94 17.35 2.35 -18.20
N ILE A 95 17.61 1.14 -18.69
CA ILE A 95 17.28 0.71 -20.05
C ILE A 95 16.79 -0.74 -20.01
N ALA A 96 16.03 -1.16 -21.03
CA ALA A 96 15.59 -2.54 -21.11
C ALA A 96 16.80 -3.50 -21.00
N PRO A 97 16.77 -4.50 -20.10
CA PRO A 97 15.59 -5.11 -19.46
C PRO A 97 15.26 -4.67 -18.01
N ASP A 98 15.72 -3.51 -17.54
CA ASP A 98 15.36 -2.97 -16.22
C ASP A 98 13.83 -2.82 -16.06
N LEU A 99 13.33 -2.70 -14.82
CA LEU A 99 11.89 -2.53 -14.58
C LEU A 99 11.44 -1.08 -14.57
N ASP A 100 10.25 -0.86 -15.15
CA ASP A 100 9.50 0.38 -15.04
C ASP A 100 9.08 0.67 -13.59
N GLY A 101 8.85 1.95 -13.32
CA GLY A 101 8.20 2.43 -12.12
C GLY A 101 9.13 2.56 -10.92
N TYR A 102 8.65 3.34 -9.96
CA TYR A 102 9.19 3.40 -8.62
C TYR A 102 8.20 2.72 -7.69
N LEU A 103 8.35 1.40 -7.58
CA LEU A 103 7.39 0.48 -6.98
C LEU A 103 7.77 0.14 -5.53
N LEU A 104 6.82 -0.35 -4.72
CA LEU A 104 7.11 -0.81 -3.36
C LEU A 104 7.47 -2.30 -3.30
N TYR A 105 7.02 -3.07 -4.28
CA TYR A 105 7.31 -4.49 -4.39
C TYR A 105 8.03 -4.75 -5.71
N GLN A 106 9.09 -5.56 -5.67
CA GLN A 106 9.91 -5.93 -6.82
C GLN A 106 10.50 -4.72 -7.56
N HIS A 107 10.94 -3.70 -6.81
CA HIS A 107 11.52 -2.49 -7.39
C HIS A 107 12.95 -2.71 -7.84
N ASP A 108 13.22 -2.27 -9.06
CA ASP A 108 14.56 -2.21 -9.60
C ASP A 108 15.24 -0.87 -9.26
N VAL A 109 16.22 -0.93 -8.36
CA VAL A 109 16.96 0.22 -7.82
C VAL A 109 18.26 0.53 -8.57
N ILE A 110 18.74 -0.39 -9.41
CA ILE A 110 20.06 -0.29 -10.04
C ILE A 110 19.88 -0.41 -11.55
N ALA A 111 20.42 0.53 -12.30
CA ALA A 111 20.41 0.46 -13.76
C ALA A 111 21.56 -0.44 -14.25
N ASP A 112 21.42 -1.75 -14.10
CA ASP A 112 22.42 -2.75 -14.49
C ASP A 112 22.03 -3.57 -15.72
N THR A 113 20.96 -3.19 -16.42
CA THR A 113 20.43 -3.90 -17.58
C THR A 113 19.96 -5.31 -17.21
N SER A 114 19.39 -5.46 -16.03
CA SER A 114 18.87 -6.72 -15.51
C SER A 114 17.66 -6.44 -14.61
N ALA A 115 16.58 -7.20 -14.80
CA ALA A 115 15.42 -7.15 -13.90
C ALA A 115 15.69 -7.80 -12.52
N THR A 116 16.96 -8.00 -12.14
CA THR A 116 17.39 -8.58 -10.87
C THR A 116 18.79 -8.07 -10.51
N PRO A 117 19.08 -7.80 -9.23
CA PRO A 117 18.26 -8.05 -8.05
C PRO A 117 17.19 -6.98 -7.78
N LEU A 118 16.03 -7.41 -7.29
CA LEU A 118 14.91 -6.52 -6.95
C LEU A 118 14.82 -6.27 -5.44
N VAL A 119 14.33 -5.09 -5.07
CA VAL A 119 14.15 -4.65 -3.69
C VAL A 119 12.67 -4.55 -3.34
N ASN A 120 12.32 -5.01 -2.15
CA ASN A 120 10.97 -4.91 -1.59
C ASN A 120 11.00 -3.95 -0.40
N TYR A 121 10.19 -2.90 -0.46
CA TYR A 121 9.94 -1.97 0.64
C TYR A 121 8.76 -2.41 1.51
N VAL A 122 7.92 -3.30 0.99
CA VAL A 122 6.80 -3.94 1.71
C VAL A 122 6.95 -5.46 1.70
N ALA A 123 6.39 -6.12 2.72
CA ALA A 123 6.48 -7.57 2.85
C ALA A 123 5.57 -8.33 1.86
N GLU A 124 4.43 -7.75 1.50
CA GLU A 124 3.39 -8.38 0.68
C GLU A 124 3.12 -7.54 -0.57
N GLN A 125 2.86 -8.21 -1.69
CA GLN A 125 2.51 -7.53 -2.95
C GLN A 125 1.08 -6.98 -2.92
N ILE A 126 0.12 -7.74 -2.39
CA ILE A 126 -1.30 -7.38 -2.42
C ILE A 126 -1.75 -7.00 -1.01
N THR A 127 -2.24 -5.78 -0.86
CA THR A 127 -2.78 -5.25 0.40
C THR A 127 -4.27 -5.51 0.52
N ALA A 128 -4.79 -5.43 1.75
CA ALA A 128 -6.23 -5.55 2.01
C ALA A 128 -7.00 -4.30 1.55
N SER A 129 -6.36 -3.13 1.67
CA SER A 129 -6.93 -1.84 1.28
C SER A 129 -6.38 -1.34 -0.06
N TYR A 130 -7.05 -0.37 -0.66
CA TYR A 130 -6.58 0.30 -1.88
C TYR A 130 -5.90 1.63 -1.55
N TYR A 131 -4.88 1.99 -2.31
CA TYR A 131 -4.05 3.16 -2.04
C TYR A 131 -3.94 4.08 -3.25
N SER A 132 -3.85 5.37 -2.97
CA SER A 132 -3.44 6.40 -3.92
C SER A 132 -2.37 7.28 -3.27
N VAL A 133 -1.63 8.01 -4.08
CA VAL A 133 -0.52 8.86 -3.64
C VAL A 133 -0.52 10.16 -4.43
N ASP A 134 -0.07 11.24 -3.80
CA ASP A 134 0.21 12.50 -4.50
C ASP A 134 1.67 12.57 -4.97
N GLU A 135 2.01 13.64 -5.70
CA GLU A 135 3.38 13.87 -6.20
C GLU A 135 4.42 14.01 -5.08
N PHE A 136 3.99 14.31 -3.84
CA PHE A 136 4.86 14.48 -2.68
C PHE A 136 5.04 13.19 -1.87
N GLY A 137 4.41 12.08 -2.29
CA GLY A 137 4.46 10.81 -1.57
C GLY A 137 3.45 10.70 -0.42
N THR A 138 2.45 11.58 -0.33
CA THR A 138 1.38 11.47 0.67
C THR A 138 0.38 10.41 0.25
N VAL A 139 0.28 9.34 1.03
CA VAL A 139 -0.59 8.19 0.76
C VAL A 139 -1.98 8.38 1.34
N LYS A 140 -3.01 7.99 0.59
CA LYS A 140 -4.40 7.91 1.03
C LYS A 140 -4.94 6.50 0.84
N GLN A 141 -5.77 6.07 1.79
CA GLN A 141 -6.38 4.74 1.81
C GLN A 141 -7.84 4.80 1.37
N TRP A 142 -8.29 3.77 0.66
CA TRP A 142 -9.61 3.67 0.04
C TRP A 142 -10.18 2.26 0.15
N ARG A 143 -11.51 2.15 0.12
CA ARG A 143 -12.23 0.87 0.17
C ARG A 143 -12.13 0.07 -1.12
N ASP A 144 -11.98 0.75 -2.24
CA ASP A 144 -12.00 0.18 -3.58
C ASP A 144 -11.04 0.93 -4.52
N ASN A 145 -10.99 0.49 -5.77
CA ASN A 145 -10.14 1.04 -6.83
C ASN A 145 -10.67 2.34 -7.45
N ILE A 146 -11.84 2.83 -7.02
CA ILE A 146 -12.46 4.08 -7.50
C ILE A 146 -12.48 5.17 -6.41
N GLN A 147 -11.66 4.99 -5.37
CA GLN A 147 -11.47 5.95 -4.27
C GLN A 147 -12.73 6.22 -3.44
N THR A 148 -13.49 5.18 -3.11
CA THR A 148 -14.57 5.29 -2.13
C THR A 148 -13.97 5.41 -0.70
N PRO A 149 -14.31 6.46 0.08
CA PRO A 149 -13.84 6.61 1.46
C PRO A 149 -14.34 5.50 2.41
N TYR A 150 -13.64 5.33 3.53
CA TYR A 150 -14.11 4.50 4.66
C TYR A 150 -15.19 5.15 5.52
#